data_AF-H9FGK1-F1
#
_entry.id   AF-H9FGK1-F1
#
_cell.length_a   1.000
_cell.length_b   1.000
_cell.length_c   1.000
_cell.angle_alpha   90.00
_cell.angle_beta   90.00
_cell.angle_gamma   90.00
#
_symmetry.space_group_name_H-M   'P 1'
#
loop_
_entity.id
_entity.type
_entity.pdbx_description
1 polymer ?
#
loop_
_entity_poly.entity_id
_entity_poly.type
_entity_poly.pdbx_seq_one_letter_code
_entity_poly.pdbx_strand_id
1 'polypeptide(L)' 'LDNIWAAQAGKHEAIVKNVHDLLAKLAWDFSPGQLDHLFDCFKASWTNASKKQREKLLELIRRLAEDDK' A
#
# COMPACT_ATOMS: atom_id res chain seq x y z
N LEU A 1 -1.29 -6.51 9.00
CA LEU A 1 -0.97 -5.71 7.80
C LEU A 1 0.24 -6.26 7.08
N ASP A 2 1.33 -6.54 7.81
CA ASP A 2 2.63 -6.92 7.24
C ASP A 2 2.57 -8.15 6.34
N ASN A 3 1.80 -9.17 6.69
CA ASN A 3 1.65 -10.37 5.85
C ASN A 3 0.96 -10.05 4.50
N ILE A 4 -0.02 -9.15 4.50
CA ILE A 4 -0.72 -8.72 3.28
C ILE A 4 0.22 -7.82 2.45
N TRP A 5 0.91 -6.89 3.11
CA TRP A 5 1.88 -6.01 2.47
C TRP A 5 3.04 -6.80 1.85
N ALA A 6 3.61 -7.77 2.57
CA ALA A 6 4.70 -8.62 2.12
C ALA A 6 4.27 -9.60 1.01
N ALA A 7 2.99 -9.96 0.93
CA ALA A 7 2.48 -10.85 -0.12
C ALA A 7 2.66 -10.27 -1.53
N GLN A 8 2.84 -8.96 -1.67
CA GLN A 8 3.12 -8.31 -2.95
C GLN A 8 4.60 -8.44 -3.38
N ALA A 9 5.52 -8.65 -2.42
CA ALA A 9 6.95 -8.57 -2.67
C ALA A 9 7.42 -9.72 -3.58
N GLY A 10 8.05 -9.39 -4.71
CA GLY A 10 8.55 -10.36 -5.67
C GLY A 10 7.47 -11.13 -6.45
N LYS A 11 6.20 -10.71 -6.37
CA LYS A 11 5.08 -11.32 -7.10
C LYS A 11 4.73 -10.54 -8.36
N HIS A 12 3.92 -11.16 -9.22
CA HIS A 12 3.44 -10.57 -10.46
C HIS A 12 2.68 -9.25 -10.21
N GLU A 13 2.73 -8.31 -11.15
CA GLU A 13 2.13 -6.98 -10.98
C GLU A 13 0.63 -7.01 -10.67
N ALA A 14 -0.08 -8.01 -11.19
CA ALA A 14 -1.50 -8.24 -10.88
C ALA A 14 -1.75 -8.58 -9.40
N ILE A 15 -0.84 -9.33 -8.77
CA ILE A 15 -0.91 -9.65 -7.33
C ILE A 15 -0.65 -8.38 -6.52
N VAL A 16 0.36 -7.59 -6.92
CA VAL A 16 0.67 -6.31 -6.30
C VAL A 16 -0.55 -5.38 -6.34
N LYS A 17 -1.19 -5.27 -7.52
CA LYS A 17 -2.39 -4.46 -7.69
C LYS A 17 -3.55 -4.95 -6.83
N ASN A 18 -3.80 -6.25 -6.78
CA ASN A 18 -4.86 -6.81 -5.92
C ASN A 18 -4.61 -6.52 -4.44
N VAL A 19 -3.35 -6.62 -3.97
CA VAL A 19 -2.98 -6.27 -2.60
C VAL A 19 -3.24 -4.78 -2.34
N HIS A 20 -2.83 -3.90 -3.26
CA HIS A 20 -3.07 -2.45 -3.16
C HIS A 20 -4.56 -2.11 -3.16
N ASP A 21 -5.35 -2.71 -4.04
CA ASP A 21 -6.80 -2.52 -4.11
C ASP A 21 -7.49 -2.98 -2.82
N LEU A 22 -7.01 -4.09 -2.23
CA LEU A 22 -7.54 -4.61 -0.98
C LEU A 22 -7.17 -3.72 0.21
N LEU A 23 -5.95 -3.18 0.24
CA LEU A 23 -5.52 -2.21 1.25
C LEU A 23 -6.28 -0.89 1.14
N ALA A 24 -6.51 -0.38 -0.08
CA ALA A 24 -7.30 0.83 -0.29
C ALA A 24 -8.74 0.67 0.21
N LYS A 25 -9.36 -0.49 -0.06
CA LYS A 25 -10.71 -0.80 0.47
C LYS A 25 -10.74 -0.91 1.98
N LEU A 26 -9.73 -1.54 2.58
CA LEU A 26 -9.67 -1.73 4.03
C LEU A 26 -9.22 -0.48 4.79
N ALA A 27 -8.64 0.52 4.12
CA ALA A 27 -8.13 1.72 4.75
C ALA A 27 -9.19 2.51 5.52
N TRP A 28 -10.44 2.42 5.07
CA TRP A 28 -11.61 3.00 5.74
C TRP A 28 -11.97 2.33 7.05
N ASP A 29 -11.75 1.02 7.12
CA ASP A 29 -11.98 0.21 8.31
C ASP A 29 -10.77 0.24 9.25
N PHE A 30 -9.67 0.89 8.84
CA PHE A 30 -8.46 0.96 9.64
C PHE A 30 -8.59 2.00 10.74
N SER A 31 -8.22 1.58 11.95
CA SER A 31 -7.99 2.52 13.05
C SER A 31 -6.79 3.43 12.73
N PRO A 32 -6.68 4.62 13.35
CA PRO A 32 -5.56 5.54 13.14
C PRO A 32 -4.19 4.87 13.30
N GLY A 33 -4.03 3.98 14.29
CA GLY A 33 -2.78 3.22 14.47
C GLY A 33 -2.48 2.20 13.37
N GLN A 34 -3.49 1.66 12.69
CA GLN A 34 -3.31 0.76 11.55
C GLN A 34 -2.95 1.53 10.28
N LEU A 35 -3.52 2.73 10.09
CA LEU A 35 -3.13 3.66 9.04
C LEU A 35 -1.68 4.12 9.23
N ASP A 36 -1.29 4.53 10.44
CA ASP A 36 0.09 4.89 10.75
C ASP A 36 1.06 3.73 10.41
N HIS A 37 0.69 2.50 10.76
CA HIS A 37 1.50 1.34 10.44
C HIS A 37 1.59 1.06 8.92
N LEU A 38 0.51 1.31 8.17
CA LEU A 38 0.52 1.26 6.70
C LEU A 38 1.48 2.31 6.12
N PHE A 39 1.46 3.53 6.65
CA PHE A 39 2.39 4.60 6.24
C PHE A 39 3.84 4.27 6.60
N ASP A 40 4.10 3.57 7.71
CA ASP A 40 5.45 3.08 8.03
C ASP A 40 5.91 1.98 7.07
N CYS A 41 5.04 1.03 6.72
CA CYS A 41 5.30 0.03 5.69
C CYS A 41 5.59 0.69 4.33
N PHE A 42 4.84 1.75 4.01
CA PHE A 42 5.06 2.57 2.82
C PHE A 42 6.44 3.23 2.85
N LYS A 43 6.79 3.93 3.93
CA LYS A 43 8.10 4.62 4.09
C LYS A 43 9.25 3.62 3.95
N ALA A 44 9.16 2.46 4.60
CA ALA A 44 10.17 1.40 4.49
C ALA A 44 10.30 0.86 3.07
N SER A 45 9.16 0.64 2.39
CA SER A 45 9.15 0.18 0.99
C SER A 45 9.69 1.26 0.04
N TRP A 46 9.39 2.54 0.28
CA TRP A 46 9.79 3.67 -0.54
C TRP A 46 11.31 3.83 -0.61
N THR A 47 12.00 3.67 0.53
CA THR A 47 13.46 3.76 0.63
C THR A 47 14.15 2.70 -0.23
N ASN A 48 13.60 1.48 -0.26
CA ASN A 48 14.15 0.34 -1.01
C ASN A 48 13.52 0.12 -2.40
N ALA A 49 12.52 0.93 -2.78
CA ALA A 49 11.76 0.76 -4.01
C ALA A 49 12.47 1.34 -5.25
N SER A 50 12.41 0.59 -6.35
CA SER A 50 12.75 1.07 -7.69
C SER A 50 11.74 2.10 -8.21
N LYS A 51 12.09 2.82 -9.28
CA LYS A 51 11.23 3.86 -9.89
C LYS A 51 9.80 3.37 -10.18
N LYS A 52 9.65 2.19 -10.79
CA LYS A 52 8.32 1.58 -11.05
C LYS A 52 7.56 1.24 -9.77
N GLN A 53 8.24 0.78 -8.73
CA GLN A 53 7.60 0.49 -7.45
C GLN A 53 7.15 1.77 -6.76
N ARG A 54 7.95 2.84 -6.84
CA ARG A 54 7.59 4.17 -6.34
C ARG A 54 6.34 4.74 -7.03
N GLU A 55 6.22 4.58 -8.35
CA GLU A 55 5.01 4.99 -9.08
C GLU A 55 3.75 4.29 -8.56
N LYS A 56 3.81 2.96 -8.35
CA LYS A 56 2.67 2.19 -7.78
C LYS A 56 2.35 2.58 -6.34
N LEU A 57 3.39 2.84 -5.55
CA LEU A 57 3.25 3.32 -4.18
C LEU A 57 2.53 4.69 -4.16
N LEU A 58 2.93 5.63 -5.02
CA LEU A 58 2.24 6.92 -5.15
C LEU A 58 0.78 6.76 -5.58
N GLU A 59 0.49 5.82 -6.48
CA GLU A 59 -0.88 5.51 -6.89
C GLU A 59 -1.73 4.99 -5.72
N LEU A 60 -1.16 4.15 -4.85
CA LEU A 60 -1.82 3.67 -3.64
C LEU A 60 -2.11 4.81 -2.66
N ILE A 61 -1.14 5.68 -2.35
CA ILE A 61 -1.36 6.85 -1.47
C ILE A 61 -2.40 7.78 -2.05
N ARG A 62 -2.35 8.02 -3.36
CA ARG A 62 -3.33 8.87 -4.04
C ARG A 62 -4.74 8.30 -3.88
N ARG A 63 -4.91 6.99 -4.07
CA ARG A 63 -6.20 6.31 -3.84
C ARG A 63 -6.66 6.38 -2.40
N LEU A 64 -5.76 6.15 -1.45
CA LEU A 64 -6.07 6.29 -0.01
C LEU A 64 -6.60 7.68 0.32
N ALA A 65 -6.07 8.72 -0.32
CA ALA A 65 -6.49 10.11 -0.12
C ALA A 65 -7.72 10.53 -0.95
N GLU A 66 -7.88 9.99 -2.16
CA GLU A 66 -9.04 10.28 -3.03
C GLU A 66 -10.29 9.52 -2.60
N ASP A 67 -10.14 8.32 -2.06
CA ASP A 67 -11.28 7.54 -1.61
C ASP A 67 -11.91 8.18 -0.36
N ASP A 68 -11.16 8.81 0.58
CA ASP A 68 -11.51 9.43 1.91
C ASP A 68 -12.77 10.36 2.02
N LYS A 69 -13.81 10.18 1.21
CA LYS A 69 -15.01 11.02 1.05
C LYS A 69 -16.30 10.47 1.66
#